data_AF-A0A6I3U891-F1
#
_entry.id   AF-A0A6I3U891-F1
#
_cell.length_a   1.000
_cell.length_b   1.000
_cell.length_c   1.000
_cell.angle_alpha   90.00
_cell.angle_beta   90.00
_cell.angle_gamma   90.00
#
_symmetry.space_group_name_H-M   'P 1'
#
loop_
_entity.id
_entity.type
_entity.pdbx_description
1 polymer ?
#
loop_
_entity_poly.entity_id
_entity_poly.type
_entity_poly.pdbx_seq_one_letter_code
_entity_poly.pdbx_strand_id
1 'polypeptide(L)' 'MTKVTFEEKYYPAVKETVYKTQLSNGLTVSLLPK' A
#
# COMPACT_ATOMS: atom_id res chain seq x y z
N MET A 1 15.36 -12.93 2.13
CA MET A 1 14.34 -12.16 1.39
C MET A 1 13.48 -11.41 2.40
N THR A 2 13.44 -10.08 2.36
CA THR A 2 12.62 -9.28 3.28
C THR A 2 11.15 -9.43 2.90
N LYS A 3 10.32 -9.91 3.83
CA LYS A 3 8.89 -10.10 3.60
C LYS A 3 8.20 -8.73 3.63
N VAL A 4 7.74 -8.26 2.48
CA VAL A 4 7.02 -6.99 2.34
C VAL A 4 5.61 -7.18 2.89
N THR A 5 5.22 -6.37 3.87
CA THR A 5 3.89 -6.39 4.50
C THR A 5 3.10 -5.18 4.03
N PHE A 6 1.97 -5.43 3.38
CA PHE A 6 1.10 -4.38 2.88
C PHE A 6 0.00 -4.07 3.90
N GLU A 7 -0.14 -2.81 4.23
CA GLU A 7 -1.26 -2.27 4.99
C GLU A 7 -2.40 -1.95 4.02
N GLU A 8 -3.56 -2.55 4.26
CA GLU A 8 -4.79 -2.31 3.50
C GLU A 8 -5.56 -1.14 4.13
N LYS A 9 -5.93 -0.15 3.31
CA LYS A 9 -6.78 0.96 3.75
C LYS A 9 -7.82 1.32 2.70
N TYR A 10 -9.08 1.29 3.11
CA TYR A 10 -10.21 1.74 2.30
C TYR A 10 -10.35 3.26 2.37
N TYR A 11 -10.45 3.92 1.21
CA TYR A 11 -10.66 5.35 1.09
C TYR A 11 -12.06 5.62 0.51
N PRO A 12 -13.05 5.99 1.36
CA PRO A 12 -14.44 6.15 0.93
C PRO A 12 -14.63 7.29 -0.08
N ALA A 13 -13.78 8.34 -0.02
CA ALA A 13 -13.85 9.49 -0.92
C ALA A 13 -13.65 9.12 -2.40
N VAL A 14 -12.86 8.07 -2.66
CA VAL A 14 -12.59 7.55 -4.01
C VAL A 14 -13.18 6.15 -4.24
N LYS A 15 -13.83 5.57 -3.21
CA LYS A 15 -14.38 4.20 -3.20
C LYS A 15 -13.36 3.13 -3.58
N GLU A 16 -12.10 3.35 -3.23
CA GLU A 16 -10.99 2.45 -3.57
C GLU A 16 -10.25 1.96 -2.32
N THR A 17 -9.73 0.73 -2.42
CA THR A 17 -8.83 0.14 -1.43
C THR A 17 -7.40 0.33 -1.88
N VAL A 18 -6.59 1.00 -1.08
CA VAL A 18 -5.17 1.22 -1.37
C VAL A 18 -4.35 0.32 -0.46
N TYR A 19 -3.38 -0.38 -1.05
CA TYR A 19 -2.40 -1.17 -0.31
C TYR A 19 -1.09 -0.40 -0.23
N LYS A 20 -0.58 -0.15 0.98
CA LYS A 20 0.65 0.60 1.20
C LYS A 20 1.71 -0.26 1.87
N THR A 21 2.96 -0.08 1.51
CA THR A 21 4.10 -0.68 2.22
C THR A 21 5.28 0.28 2.23
N GLN A 22 6.07 0.22 3.29
CA GLN A 22 7.38 0.86 3.32
C GLN A 22 8.45 -0.17 3.00
N LEU A 23 9.32 0.16 2.04
CA LEU A 23 10.47 -0.65 1.70
C LEU A 23 11.62 -0.33 2.66
N SER A 24 12.52 -1.29 2.84
CA SER A 24 13.69 -1.15 3.72
C SER A 24 14.67 -0.04 3.30
N ASN A 25 14.52 0.48 2.08
CA ASN A 25 15.27 1.63 1.56
C ASN A 25 14.54 2.98 1.80
N GLY A 26 13.47 3.01 2.58
CA GLY A 26 12.71 4.20 2.92
C GLY A 26 11.67 4.63 1.87
N LEU A 27 11.57 3.93 0.74
CA LEU A 27 10.53 4.23 -0.27
C LEU A 27 9.17 3.71 0.17
N THR A 28 8.13 4.50 -0.08
CA THR A 28 6.73 4.07 0.12
C THR A 28 6.12 3.65 -1.21
N VAL A 29 5.61 2.43 -1.28
CA VAL A 29 4.92 1.91 -2.46
C VAL A 29 3.43 1.83 -2.15
N SER A 30 2.60 2.33 -3.08
CA SER A 30 1.14 2.22 -3.01
C SER A 30 0.63 1.48 -4.24
N LEU A 31 -0.20 0.46 -4.05
CA LEU A 31 -0.92 -0.22 -5.12
C LEU A 31 -2.35 0.31 -5.14
N LEU A 32 -2.74 0.88 -6.28
CA LEU A 32 -4.12 1.27 -6.59
C LEU A 32 -4.83 0.07 -7.24
N PRO A 33 -6.11 -0.17 -6.91
CA PRO A 33 -6.91 -1.15 -7.61
C PRO A 33 -7.12 -0.67 -9.06
N LYS A 34 -7.14 -1.62 -10.00
CA LYS A 34 -7.17 -1.33 -11.44
C LYS A 34 -8.59 -1.08 -11.94
#